data_AF-A0A435TQB8-F1
#
_entry.id   AF-A0A435TQB8-F1
#
_cell.length_a   1.000
_cell.length_b   1.000
_cell.length_c   1.000
_cell.angle_alpha   90.00
_cell.angle_beta   90.00
_cell.angle_gamma   90.00
#
_symmetry.space_group_name_H-M   'P 1'
#
loop_
_entity.id
_entity.type
_entity.pdbx_description
1 polymer ?
#
loop_
_entity_poly.entity_id
_entity_poly.type
_entity_poly.pdbx_seq_one_letter_code
_entity_poly.pdbx_strand_id
1 'polypeptide(L)' 'MSTKFLDHVSVVTGGSTGIGFSIAQALIAQGAKRVYITGRSARTL' A
#
# COMPACT_ATOMS: atom_id res chain seq x y z
N MET A 1 -10.03 -11.66 8.95
CA MET A 1 -9.75 -10.42 8.18
C MET A 1 -10.16 -9.24 9.04
N SER A 2 -9.24 -8.33 9.35
CA SER A 2 -9.53 -7.09 10.09
C SER A 2 -10.05 -6.03 9.12
N THR A 3 -11.02 -5.22 9.54
CA THR A 3 -11.60 -4.12 8.73
C THR A 3 -11.14 -2.75 9.20
N LYS A 4 -10.01 -2.69 9.92
CA LYS A 4 -9.48 -1.46 10.53
C LYS A 4 -9.40 -0.27 9.56
N PHE A 5 -9.19 -0.53 8.26
CA PHE A 5 -9.00 0.51 7.26
C PHE A 5 -10.10 0.54 6.19
N LEU A 6 -11.30 0.00 6.45
CA LEU A 6 -12.34 -0.24 5.43
C LEU A 6 -12.61 0.93 4.46
N ASP A 7 -12.60 2.17 4.95
CA ASP A 7 -12.89 3.37 4.14
C ASP A 7 -11.65 4.23 3.82
N HIS A 8 -10.47 3.79 4.23
CA HIS A 8 -9.26 4.57 4.06
C HIS A 8 -8.69 4.44 2.64
N VAL A 9 -8.28 5.59 2.10
CA VAL A 9 -7.41 5.68 0.93
C VAL A 9 -6.01 6.03 1.43
N SER A 10 -5.04 5.16 1.17
CA SER A 10 -3.67 5.30 1.68
C SER A 10 -2.66 5.51 0.55
N VAL A 11 -1.62 6.29 0.83
CA VAL A 11 -0.46 6.45 -0.07
C VAL A 11 0.77 5.94 0.66
N VAL A 12 1.49 4.99 0.06
CA VAL A 12 2.76 4.45 0.59
C VAL A 12 3.91 4.92 -0.27
N THR A 13 4.77 5.78 0.27
CA THR A 13 5.97 6.24 -0.40
C THR A 13 7.07 5.18 -0.33
N GLY A 14 7.93 5.10 -1.36
CA GLY A 14 8.91 4.02 -1.46
C GLY A 14 8.26 2.63 -1.53
N GLY A 15 7.01 2.56 -2.00
CA GLY A 15 6.16 1.37 -1.96
C GLY A 15 6.40 0.36 -3.09
N SER A 16 7.32 0.66 -4.01
CA SER A 16 7.64 -0.18 -5.18
C SER A 16 8.25 -1.53 -4.82
N THR A 17 8.98 -1.63 -3.69
CA THR A 17 9.66 -2.86 -3.27
C THR A 17 9.79 -2.94 -1.75
N GLY A 18 10.30 -4.06 -1.24
CA GLY A 18 10.71 -4.23 0.16
C GLY A 18 9.60 -3.91 1.16
N ILE A 19 9.96 -3.22 2.25
CA ILE A 19 9.06 -2.93 3.37
C ILE A 19 7.85 -2.10 2.92
N GLY A 20 8.06 -1.10 2.06
CA GLY A 20 6.97 -0.26 1.56
C GLY A 20 5.92 -1.07 0.80
N PHE A 21 6.36 -2.03 -0.02
CA PHE A 21 5.45 -2.92 -0.74
C PHE A 21 4.71 -3.87 0.21
N SER A 22 5.40 -4.41 1.22
CA SER A 22 4.77 -5.24 2.26
C SER A 22 3.71 -4.47 3.07
N ILE A 23 3.97 -3.19 3.38
CA ILE A 23 2.99 -2.32 4.04
C ILE A 23 1.77 -2.11 3.16
N ALA A 24 1.95 -1.84 1.86
CA ALA A 24 0.84 -1.66 0.93
C ALA A 24 -0.07 -2.89 0.88
N GLN A 25 0.52 -4.10 0.84
CA GLN A 25 -0.24 -5.36 0.90
C GLN A 25 -0.99 -5.52 2.23
N ALA A 26 -0.34 -5.22 3.36
CA ALA A 26 -0.96 -5.31 4.67
C ALA A 26 -2.14 -4.33 4.84
N LEU A 27 -2.06 -3.14 4.24
CA LEU A 27 -3.16 -2.16 4.24
C LEU A 27 -4.38 -2.70 3.47
N ILE A 28 -4.17 -3.27 2.28
CA ILE A 28 -5.24 -3.92 1.51
C ILE A 28 -5.84 -5.10 2.31
N ALA A 29 -4.99 -5.94 2.92
CA ALA A 29 -5.45 -7.07 3.72
C ALA A 29 -6.25 -6.65 4.98
N GLN A 30 -6.05 -5.42 5.46
CA GLN A 30 -6.79 -4.81 6.57
C GLN A 30 -8.01 -3.98 6.11
N GLY A 31 -8.38 -4.11 4.84
CA GLY A 31 -9.61 -3.56 4.27
C GLY A 31 -9.46 -2.18 3.64
N ALA A 32 -8.25 -1.64 3.46
CA ALA A 32 -8.08 -0.33 2.83
C ALA A 32 -8.84 -0.24 1.50
N LYS A 33 -9.71 0.77 1.39
CA LYS A 33 -10.54 1.02 0.20
C LYS A 33 -9.69 1.16 -1.06
N ARG A 34 -8.56 1.88 -0.96
CA ARG A 34 -7.55 2.02 -2.02
C ARG A 34 -6.17 2.23 -1.41
N VAL A 35 -5.15 1.69 -2.07
CA VAL A 35 -3.75 1.95 -1.73
C VAL A 35 -3.01 2.36 -3.01
N TYR A 36 -2.37 3.52 -2.97
CA TYR A 36 -1.44 3.98 -4.00
C TYR A 36 -0.01 3.82 -3.48
N ILE A 37 0.89 3.40 -4.36
CA ILE A 37 2.32 3.37 -4.05
C ILE A 37 3.06 4.37 -4.92
N THR A 38 4.14 4.94 -4.40
CA THR A 38 5.06 5.77 -5.19
C THR A 38 6.48 5.20 -5.12
N GLY A 39 7.24 5.42 -6.18
CA GLY A 39 8.62 4.98 -6.32
C GLY A 39 9.37 5.93 -7.25
N ARG A 40 10.70 5.90 -7.21
CA ARG A 40 11.54 6.74 -8.09
C ARG A 40 11.76 6.12 -9.46
N SER A 41 11.75 4.79 -9.54
CA SER A 41 12.06 4.04 -10.76
C SER A 41 10.78 3.48 -11.37
N ALA A 42 10.50 3.85 -12.61
CA ALA A 42 9.39 3.31 -13.38
C ALA A 42 9.51 1.79 -13.62
N ARG A 43 10.73 1.23 -13.60
CA ARG A 43 10.95 -0.22 -13.78
C ARG A 43 10.35 -1.05 -12.65
N THR A 44 10.29 -0.50 -11.45
CA THR A 44 9.85 -1.20 -10.23
C THR A 44 8.46 -0.76 -9.77
N LEU A 45 7.84 0.17 -10.50
CA LEU A 45 6.52 0.73 -10.21
C LEU A 45 5.42 -0.03 -10.94
#